data_AF-A0A2I0DZV7-F1
#
_entry.id   AF-A0A2I0DZV7-F1
#
_cell.length_a   1.000
_cell.length_b   1.000
_cell.length_c   1.000
_cell.angle_alpha   90.00
_cell.angle_beta   90.00
_cell.angle_gamma   90.00
#
_symmetry.space_group_name_H-M   'P 1'
#
loop_
_entity.id
_entity.type
_entity.pdbx_description
1 polymer ?
#
loop_
_entity_poly.entity_id
_entity_poly.type
_entity_poly.pdbx_seq_one_letter_code
_entity_poly.pdbx_strand_id
1 'polypeptide(L)' 'MDKIFVDEAVTELRTIGDMLRWGVSRFNDANIYYGHGTDNAWDEAIALVFH' A
#
# COMPACT_ATOMS: atom_id res chain seq x y z
N MET A 1 6.82 7.17 20.17
CA MET A 1 6.97 6.16 19.10
C MET A 1 6.10 6.53 17.90
N ASP A 2 4.86 6.98 18.12
CA ASP A 2 3.92 7.35 17.03
C ASP A 2 4.37 8.49 16.11
N LYS A 3 5.09 9.50 16.62
CA LYS A 3 5.59 10.60 15.78
C LYS A 3 6.58 10.15 14.70
N ILE A 4 7.40 9.12 14.97
CA ILE A 4 8.44 8.68 14.05
C ILE A 4 7.81 8.07 12.78
N PHE A 5 6.69 7.35 12.91
CA PHE A 5 5.99 6.74 11.77
C PHE A 5 5.16 7.74 10.95
N VAL A 6 4.61 8.78 11.60
CA VAL A 6 3.84 9.81 10.88
C VAL A 6 4.76 10.70 10.06
N ASP A 7 5.88 11.13 10.62
CA ASP A 7 6.83 12.02 9.92
C ASP A 7 7.45 11.31 8.69
N GLU A 8 7.76 10.02 8.81
CA GLU A 8 8.23 9.17 7.70
C GLU A 8 7.16 9.01 6.62
N ALA A 9 5.92 8.65 6.99
CA ALA A 9 4.83 8.50 6.04
C ALA A 9 4.52 9.82 5.29
N VAL A 10 4.53 10.95 5.99
CA VAL A 10 4.34 12.29 5.39
C VAL A 10 5.50 12.64 4.44
N THR A 11 6.70 12.16 4.74
CA THR A 11 7.88 12.41 3.90
C THR A 11 7.85 11.55 2.63
N GLU A 12 7.50 10.27 2.75
CA GLU A 12 7.64 9.29 1.66
C GLU A 12 6.39 9.08 0.80
N LEU A 13 5.18 9.32 1.33
CA LEU A 13 3.91 9.04 0.64
C LEU A 13 3.30 10.33 0.05
N ARG A 14 4.00 10.92 -0.93
CA ARG A 14 3.65 12.24 -1.50
C ARG A 14 2.71 12.16 -2.68
N THR A 15 2.75 11.06 -3.41
CA THR A 15 1.96 10.85 -4.63
C THR A 15 1.07 9.61 -4.49
N ILE A 16 0.06 9.51 -5.35
CA ILE A 16 -0.76 8.30 -5.47
C ILE A 16 0.14 7.09 -5.81
N GLY A 17 1.16 7.29 -6.64
CA GLY A 17 2.14 6.25 -6.98
C GLY A 17 2.94 5.78 -5.75
N ASP A 18 3.27 6.66 -4.81
CA ASP A 18 3.96 6.28 -3.58
C ASP A 18 3.08 5.42 -2.68
N MET A 19 1.78 5.76 -2.59
CA MET A 19 0.80 4.96 -1.85
C MET A 19 0.63 3.57 -2.47
N LEU A 20 0.54 3.47 -3.80
CA LEU A 20 0.47 2.19 -4.51
C LEU A 20 1.74 1.37 -4.30
N ARG A 21 2.92 1.96 -4.49
CA ARG A 21 4.22 1.29 -4.29
C ARG A 21 4.35 0.76 -2.86
N TRP A 22 3.99 1.58 -1.87
CA TRP A 22 4.03 1.18 -0.47
C TRP A 22 3.05 0.04 -0.19
N GLY A 23 1.79 0.16 -0.63
CA GLY A 23 0.78 -0.89 -0.45
C GLY A 23 1.19 -2.22 -1.06
N VAL A 24 1.65 -2.20 -2.31
CA VAL A 24 2.16 -3.40 -3.01
C VAL A 24 3.31 -4.05 -2.26
N SER A 25 4.25 -3.25 -1.75
CA SER A 25 5.36 -3.80 -0.95
C SER A 25 4.88 -4.49 0.32
N ARG A 26 3.88 -3.92 1.02
CA ARG A 26 3.31 -4.53 2.23
C ARG A 26 2.55 -5.81 1.94
N PHE A 27 1.83 -5.88 0.83
CA PHE A 27 1.09 -7.11 0.46
C PHE A 27 2.01 -8.25 0.05
N ASN A 28 3.07 -7.94 -0.72
CA ASN A 28 4.08 -8.92 -1.07
C ASN A 28 4.83 -9.43 0.18
N ASP A 29 5.20 -8.54 1.10
CA ASP A 29 5.90 -8.91 2.35
C ASP A 29 5.01 -9.76 3.27
N ALA A 30 3.72 -9.42 3.36
CA ALA A 30 2.77 -10.09 4.25
C ALA A 30 2.19 -11.40 3.67
N ASN A 31 2.43 -11.68 2.38
CA ASN A 31 1.95 -12.87 1.67
C ASN A 31 0.45 -13.13 1.91
N ILE A 32 -0.35 -12.08 1.72
CA ILE A 32 -1.80 -12.11 1.97
C ILE A 32 -2.55 -12.86 0.86
N TYR A 33 -3.79 -13.27 1.17
CA TYR A 33 -4.73 -13.70 0.15
C TYR A 33 -5.37 -12.47 -0.51
N TYR A 34 -5.35 -12.43 -1.84
CA TYR A 34 -6.00 -11.37 -2.62
C TYR A 34 -7.50 -11.67 -2.77
N GLY A 35 -8.34 -10.64 -2.63
CA GLY A 35 -9.80 -10.74 -2.63
C GLY A 35 -10.42 -10.28 -3.94
N HIS A 36 -11.75 -10.31 -4.05
CA HIS A 36 -12.49 -9.61 -5.12
C HIS A 36 -12.14 -9.98 -6.59
N GLY A 37 -11.51 -11.14 -6.83
CA GLY A 37 -11.13 -11.59 -8.17
C GLY A 37 -9.80 -11.04 -8.69
N THR A 38 -9.02 -10.38 -7.82
CA THR A 38 -7.62 -10.02 -8.09
C THR A 38 -6.71 -11.19 -7.68
N ASP A 39 -5.59 -11.37 -8.38
CA ASP A 39 -4.61 -12.43 -8.08
C ASP A 39 -3.23 -11.87 -7.69
N ASN A 40 -3.12 -10.55 -7.56
CA ASN A 40 -1.87 -9.87 -7.34
C ASN A 40 -2.00 -8.64 -6.44
N ALA A 41 -0.88 -8.28 -5.81
CA ALA A 41 -0.78 -7.14 -4.91
C ALA A 41 -1.07 -5.79 -5.58
N TRP A 42 -0.86 -5.68 -6.89
CA TRP A 42 -1.04 -4.44 -7.62
C TRP A 42 -2.51 -4.07 -7.72
N ASP A 43 -3.35 -5.01 -8.15
CA ASP A 43 -4.78 -4.78 -8.31
C ASP A 43 -5.47 -4.56 -6.95
N GLU A 44 -5.05 -5.28 -5.91
CA GLU A 44 -5.54 -5.05 -4.55
C GLU A 44 -5.17 -3.65 -4.03
N ALA A 45 -3.94 -3.18 -4.29
CA ALA A 45 -3.52 -1.84 -3.92
C ALA A 45 -4.28 -0.74 -4.69
N ILE A 46 -4.57 -0.96 -5.96
CA ILE A 46 -5.41 -0.05 -6.75
C ILE A 46 -6.82 0.02 -6.16
N ALA A 47 -7.44 -1.13 -5.86
CA ALA A 47 -8.78 -1.17 -5.31
C ALA A 47 -8.88 -0.35 -4.02
N LEU A 48 -7.92 -0.51 -3.10
CA LEU A 48 -7.94 0.23 -1.82
C LEU A 48 -7.65 1.73 -1.94
N VAL A 49 -6.87 2.15 -2.95
CA VAL A 49 -6.52 3.57 -3.12
C VAL A 49 -7.60 4.34 -3.89
N PHE A 50 -8.38 3.66 -4.75
CA PHE A 50 -9.32 4.30 -5.67
C PHE A 50 -10.81 3.94 -5.47
N HIS A 51 -11.16 3.05 -4.53
CA HIS A 51 -12.55 2.74 -4.15
C HIS A 51 -12.85 3.07 -2.69
#